data_AF-G2Z2B7-F1
#
_entry.id   AF-G2Z2B7-F1
#
_cell.length_a   1.000
_cell.length_b   1.000
_cell.length_c   1.000
_cell.angle_alpha   90.00
_cell.angle_beta   90.00
_cell.angle_gamma   90.00
#
_symmetry.space_group_name_H-M   'P 1'
#
loop_
_entity.id
_entity.type
_entity.pdbx_description
1 polymer ?
#
loop_
_entity_poly.entity_id
_entity_poly.type
_entity_poly.pdbx_seq_one_letter_code
_entity_poly.pdbx_strand_id
1 'polypeptide(L)'
;MKKTLLVLSLIFFQSAFCQLIEKVNSPIKNESLDSNKPYFIISPKSFYGTFSVQLNLEQLEEIKIIITDLNNNTLIEKKLGKLKKYFSKMSMEDFATGKYIFYVKNEKSEVLFQTEIENLQNN
;
A
#
# COMPACT_ATOMS: atom_id res chain seq x y z
N MET A 1 -59.98 -9.38 21.81
CA MET A 1 -59.00 -9.72 22.86
C MET A 1 -58.15 -10.90 22.39
N LYS A 2 -56.88 -10.91 22.80
CA LYS A 2 -55.73 -11.54 22.15
C LYS A 2 -55.83 -13.07 22.04
N LYS A 3 -55.47 -13.63 20.88
CA LYS A 3 -55.13 -15.05 20.70
C LYS A 3 -53.69 -15.24 21.15
N THR A 4 -53.49 -16.05 22.18
CA THR A 4 -52.17 -16.41 22.70
C THR A 4 -51.50 -17.38 21.73
N LEU A 5 -50.43 -16.93 21.08
CA LEU A 5 -49.57 -17.72 20.22
C LEU A 5 -48.58 -18.48 21.12
N LEU A 6 -48.66 -19.81 21.11
CA LEU A 6 -47.80 -20.68 21.90
C LEU A 6 -46.90 -21.51 20.97
N VAL A 7 -45.63 -21.59 21.39
CA VAL A 7 -44.60 -22.60 21.08
C VAL A 7 -44.00 -22.50 19.66
N LEU A 8 -42.89 -21.79 19.49
CA LEU A 8 -41.52 -22.23 19.80
C LEU A 8 -41.12 -23.45 18.95
N SER A 9 -40.72 -23.20 17.72
CA SER A 9 -40.11 -24.21 16.86
C SER A 9 -38.78 -23.70 16.29
N LEU A 10 -37.79 -24.60 16.40
CA LEU A 10 -36.52 -24.66 15.69
C LEU A 10 -35.36 -23.82 16.23
N ILE A 11 -34.75 -24.33 17.30
CA ILE A 11 -33.29 -24.24 17.46
C ILE A 11 -32.71 -25.61 17.03
N PHE A 12 -32.36 -25.73 15.77
CA PHE A 12 -31.44 -26.77 15.29
C PHE A 12 -30.42 -26.09 14.37
N PHE A 13 -29.19 -26.60 14.38
CA PHE A 13 -28.00 -26.17 13.64
C PHE A 13 -27.07 -25.14 14.31
N GLN A 14 -26.69 -25.38 15.56
CA GLN A 14 -25.34 -25.04 16.04
C GLN A 14 -24.40 -26.22 15.73
N SER A 15 -23.65 -26.18 14.60
CA SER A 15 -22.38 -26.92 14.43
C SER A 15 -21.78 -26.86 13.02
N ALA A 16 -21.75 -25.71 12.33
CA ALA A 16 -21.06 -25.65 11.03
C ALA A 16 -20.45 -24.29 10.61
N PHE A 17 -20.23 -23.35 11.53
CA PHE A 17 -19.63 -22.04 11.18
C PHE A 17 -18.34 -21.70 11.92
N CYS A 18 -17.72 -22.66 12.61
CA CYS A 18 -16.43 -22.46 13.28
C CYS A 18 -15.21 -22.94 12.47
N GLN A 19 -15.36 -23.31 11.20
CA GLN A 19 -14.23 -23.79 10.37
C GLN A 19 -13.78 -22.79 9.29
N LEU A 20 -14.38 -21.59 9.23
CA LEU A 20 -13.99 -20.56 8.25
C LEU A 20 -13.08 -19.47 8.85
N ILE A 21 -12.62 -19.61 10.10
CA ILE A 21 -11.76 -18.62 10.77
C ILE A 21 -10.30 -19.11 10.90
N GLU A 22 -10.02 -20.40 10.69
CA GLU A 22 -8.66 -20.97 10.77
C GLU A 22 -7.86 -20.96 9.47
N LYS A 23 -8.33 -20.28 8.41
CA LYS A 23 -7.60 -20.18 7.13
C LYS A 23 -7.13 -18.77 6.76
N VAL A 24 -7.10 -17.85 7.73
CA VAL A 24 -6.60 -16.47 7.54
C VAL A 24 -5.53 -16.08 8.58
N ASN A 25 -4.91 -17.07 9.23
CA ASN A 25 -3.71 -16.87 10.03
C ASN A 25 -2.60 -17.79 9.52
N SER A 26 -2.30 -17.69 8.22
CA SER A 26 -0.93 -17.99 7.83
C SER A 26 -0.06 -16.91 8.49
N PRO A 27 0.93 -17.24 9.33
CA PRO A 27 1.92 -16.26 9.71
C PRO A 27 2.46 -15.71 8.40
N ILE A 28 2.33 -14.40 8.21
CA ILE A 28 2.98 -13.68 7.13
C ILE A 28 4.42 -14.16 7.20
N LYS A 29 4.80 -14.97 6.20
CA LYS A 29 6.19 -15.26 5.93
C LYS A 29 6.77 -13.87 5.77
N ASN A 30 7.48 -13.40 6.78
CA ASN A 30 8.53 -12.42 6.58
C ASN A 30 9.52 -13.17 5.68
N GLU A 31 9.23 -13.23 4.38
CA GLU A 31 10.24 -13.44 3.37
C GLU A 31 11.25 -12.35 3.68
N SER A 32 12.35 -12.78 4.28
CA SER A 32 13.48 -11.91 4.54
C SER A 32 13.78 -11.25 3.21
N LEU A 33 13.52 -9.95 3.11
CA LEU A 33 13.85 -9.17 1.93
C LEU A 33 15.31 -9.47 1.62
N ASP A 34 15.56 -10.24 0.57
CA ASP A 34 16.90 -10.60 0.15
C ASP A 34 17.62 -9.30 -0.18
N SER A 35 18.50 -8.89 0.72
CA SER A 35 19.14 -7.57 0.69
C SER A 35 20.00 -7.35 -0.56
N ASN A 36 20.21 -8.39 -1.35
CA ASN A 36 21.01 -8.38 -2.57
C ASN A 36 20.17 -8.25 -3.86
N LYS A 37 18.83 -8.31 -3.78
CA LYS A 37 17.96 -8.11 -4.94
C LYS A 37 17.40 -6.69 -4.98
N PRO A 38 17.22 -6.10 -6.18
CA PRO A 38 16.58 -4.80 -6.29
C PRO A 38 15.12 -4.92 -5.85
N TYR A 39 14.65 -3.94 -5.07
CA TYR A 39 13.27 -3.87 -4.63
C TYR A 39 12.82 -2.42 -4.43
N PHE A 40 11.51 -2.21 -4.55
CA PHE A 40 10.83 -0.94 -4.30
C PHE A 40 9.63 -1.21 -3.40
N ILE A 41 9.62 -0.62 -2.22
CA ILE A 41 8.56 -0.75 -1.23
C ILE A 41 7.97 0.62 -0.96
N ILE A 42 6.65 0.67 -1.03
CA ILE A 42 5.86 1.81 -0.60
C ILE A 42 4.85 1.31 0.42
N SER A 43 4.89 1.89 1.63
CA SER A 43 4.03 1.44 2.71
C SER A 43 3.61 2.58 3.65
N PRO A 44 2.31 2.67 4.00
CA PRO A 44 1.21 1.91 3.40
C PRO A 44 0.87 2.44 1.99
N LYS A 45 0.16 1.65 1.17
CA LYS A 45 -0.31 2.10 -0.16
C LYS A 45 -1.51 3.03 -0.08
N SER A 46 -2.36 2.85 0.93
CA SER A 46 -3.41 3.79 1.33
C SER A 46 -3.03 4.38 2.68
N PHE A 47 -2.86 5.70 2.74
CA PHE A 47 -2.25 6.40 3.88
C PHE A 47 -2.99 7.70 4.18
N TYR A 48 -2.79 8.25 5.38
CA TYR A 48 -3.29 9.57 5.76
C TYR A 48 -2.13 10.54 5.83
N GLY A 49 -1.98 11.40 4.81
CA GLY A 49 -0.91 12.39 4.72
C GLY A 49 0.46 11.79 4.38
N THR A 50 1.03 10.94 5.24
CA THR A 50 2.42 10.47 5.11
C THR A 50 2.54 8.98 4.79
N PHE A 51 3.49 8.61 3.93
CA PHE A 51 3.88 7.23 3.65
C PHE A 51 5.40 7.05 3.62
N SER A 52 5.86 5.80 3.64
CA SER A 52 7.28 5.45 3.58
C SER A 52 7.65 4.87 2.22
N VAL A 53 8.81 5.28 1.71
CA VAL A 53 9.45 4.75 0.52
C VAL A 53 10.76 4.10 0.92
N GLN A 54 10.97 2.86 0.48
CA GLN A 54 12.23 2.17 0.59
C GLN A 54 12.60 1.58 -0.76
N LEU A 55 13.83 1.79 -1.20
CA LEU A 55 14.34 1.24 -2.44
C LEU A 55 15.76 0.71 -2.25
N ASN A 56 16.02 -0.41 -2.93
CA ASN A 56 17.31 -1.04 -3.04
C ASN A 56 17.57 -1.31 -4.51
N LEU A 57 18.73 -0.90 -4.98
CA LEU A 57 19.17 -1.05 -6.35
C LEU A 57 20.36 -2.02 -6.36
N GLU A 58 20.48 -2.80 -7.44
CA GLU A 58 21.60 -3.71 -7.61
C GLU A 58 22.92 -2.94 -7.79
N GLN A 59 22.86 -1.82 -8.51
CA GLN A 59 23.97 -0.94 -8.79
C GLN A 59 23.69 0.51 -8.36
N LEU A 60 24.74 1.33 -8.36
CA LEU A 60 24.67 2.73 -7.96
C LEU A 60 24.09 3.55 -9.12
N GLU A 61 22.83 3.98 -9.00
CA GLU A 61 22.12 4.72 -10.06
C GLU A 61 21.62 6.08 -9.58
N GLU A 62 21.59 7.05 -10.48
CA GLU A 62 20.85 8.30 -10.28
C GLU A 62 19.38 8.06 -10.63
N ILE A 63 18.49 8.44 -9.71
CA ILE A 63 17.05 8.18 -9.85
C ILE A 63 16.23 9.43 -9.57
N LYS A 64 15.02 9.46 -10.12
CA LYS A 64 13.99 10.45 -9.86
C LYS A 64 12.77 9.78 -9.27
N ILE A 65 12.30 10.26 -8.14
CA ILE A 65 10.99 9.93 -7.59
C ILE A 65 10.01 10.97 -8.08
N ILE A 66 8.91 10.52 -8.68
CA ILE A 66 7.87 11.40 -9.23
C ILE A 66 6.51 10.92 -8.73
N ILE A 67 5.68 11.84 -8.26
CA ILE A 67 4.28 11.59 -7.91
C ILE A 67 3.42 12.47 -8.80
N THR A 68 2.46 11.86 -9.49
CA THR A 68 1.50 12.55 -10.35
C THR A 68 0.07 12.31 -9.89
N ASP A 69 -0.82 13.24 -10.24
CA ASP A 69 -2.26 12.94 -10.25
C ASP A 69 -2.63 11.97 -11.40
N LEU A 70 -3.91 11.59 -11.48
CA LEU A 70 -4.43 10.72 -12.53
C LEU A 70 -4.46 11.38 -13.93
N ASN A 71 -4.28 12.70 -14.00
CA ASN A 71 -4.17 13.46 -15.26
C ASN A 71 -2.71 13.61 -15.71
N ASN A 72 -1.77 12.94 -15.04
CA ASN A 72 -0.33 13.02 -15.25
C ASN A 72 0.30 14.40 -14.92
N ASN A 73 -0.37 15.25 -14.15
CA ASN A 73 0.24 16.47 -13.61
C ASN A 73 1.21 16.08 -12.51
N THR A 74 2.46 16.56 -12.60
CA THR A 74 3.48 16.28 -11.59
C THR A 74 3.24 17.14 -10.35
N LEU A 75 3.12 16.47 -9.21
CA LEU A 75 2.88 17.08 -7.90
C LEU A 75 4.16 17.15 -7.08
N ILE A 76 4.93 16.06 -7.09
CA ILE A 76 6.23 15.97 -6.43
C ILE A 76 7.25 15.41 -7.41
N GLU A 77 8.40 16.06 -7.53
CA GLU A 77 9.59 15.52 -8.19
C GLU A 77 10.80 15.66 -7.27
N LYS A 78 11.50 14.55 -7.02
CA LYS A 78 12.73 14.53 -6.22
C LYS A 78 13.83 13.79 -6.98
N LYS A 79 14.88 14.53 -7.31
CA LYS A 79 16.11 13.96 -7.87
C LYS A 79 16.99 13.43 -6.75
N LEU A 80 17.44 12.20 -6.88
CA LEU A 80 18.35 11.56 -5.94
C LEU A 80 19.64 11.23 -6.68
N GLY A 81 20.76 11.68 -6.12
CA GLY A 81 22.09 11.35 -6.65
C GLY A 81 22.36 9.86 -6.61
N LYS A 82 23.53 9.46 -7.11
CA LYS A 82 23.87 8.05 -7.25
C LYS A 82 23.90 7.33 -5.89
N LEU A 83 23.01 6.36 -5.72
CA LEU A 83 22.85 5.62 -4.46
C LEU A 83 22.51 4.15 -4.72
N LYS A 84 22.78 3.28 -3.74
CA LYS A 84 22.35 1.87 -3.76
C LYS A 84 21.06 1.64 -2.98
N LYS A 85 20.87 2.41 -1.91
CA LYS A 85 19.72 2.29 -1.00
C LYS A 85 19.20 3.66 -0.66
N TYR A 86 17.88 3.80 -0.60
CA TYR A 86 17.24 5.02 -0.15
C TYR A 86 16.01 4.67 0.68
N PHE A 87 15.84 5.40 1.78
CA PHE A 87 14.67 5.33 2.63
C PHE A 87 14.24 6.76 2.96
N SER A 88 12.96 7.05 2.81
CA SER A 88 12.41 8.35 3.15
C SER A 88 10.93 8.27 3.45
N LYS A 89 10.48 9.14 4.36
CA LYS A 89 9.06 9.44 4.54
C LYS A 89 8.69 10.59 3.61
N MET A 90 7.57 10.44 2.92
CA MET A 90 7.01 11.46 2.03
C MET A 90 5.65 11.89 2.56
N SER A 91 5.45 13.20 2.67
CA SER A 91 4.17 13.79 3.05
C SER A 91 3.43 14.26 1.80
N MET A 92 2.13 14.02 1.78
CA MET A 92 1.15 14.50 0.83
C MET A 92 0.02 15.27 1.55
N GLU A 93 0.28 15.80 2.76
CA GLU A 93 -0.73 16.50 3.58
C GLU A 93 -1.29 17.75 2.88
N ASP A 94 -0.48 18.42 2.05
CA ASP A 94 -0.87 19.61 1.30
C ASP A 94 -1.61 19.27 -0.03
N PHE A 95 -1.80 18.00 -0.33
CA PHE A 95 -2.46 17.53 -1.56
C PHE A 95 -3.83 16.95 -1.24
N ALA A 96 -4.72 16.99 -2.24
CA ALA A 96 -6.08 16.50 -2.10
C ALA A 96 -6.13 15.02 -1.68
N THR A 97 -7.28 14.59 -1.17
CA THR A 97 -7.55 13.17 -0.99
C THR A 97 -7.77 12.53 -2.36
N GLY A 98 -7.37 11.27 -2.52
CA GLY A 98 -7.54 10.54 -3.77
C GLY A 98 -6.33 9.72 -4.18
N LYS A 99 -6.37 9.26 -5.43
CA LYS A 99 -5.38 8.35 -6.02
C LYS A 99 -4.30 9.13 -6.77
N TYR A 100 -3.08 8.59 -6.68
CA TYR A 100 -1.88 9.15 -7.30
C TYR A 100 -1.05 8.03 -7.92
N ILE A 101 -0.22 8.39 -8.90
CA ILE A 101 0.75 7.45 -9.47
C ILE A 101 2.15 7.83 -8.97
N PHE A 102 2.81 6.86 -8.34
CA PHE A 102 4.20 6.96 -7.93
C PHE A 102 5.10 6.30 -8.97
N TYR A 103 6.12 7.02 -9.40
CA TYR A 103 7.16 6.53 -10.31
C TYR A 103 8.54 6.61 -9.66
N VAL A 104 9.36 5.60 -9.95
CA VAL A 104 10.82 5.73 -9.92
C VAL A 104 11.32 5.67 -11.34
N LYS A 105 12.06 6.69 -11.77
CA LYS A 105 12.71 6.74 -13.08
C LYS A 105 14.21 6.85 -12.94
N ASN A 106 14.97 6.35 -13.90
CA ASN A 106 16.42 6.58 -13.97
C ASN A 106 16.76 7.94 -14.63
N GLU A 107 18.06 8.24 -14.77
CA GLU A 107 18.55 9.46 -15.42
C GLU A 107 18.04 9.63 -16.87
N LYS A 108 17.83 8.51 -17.59
CA LYS A 108 17.31 8.47 -18.97
C LYS A 108 15.80 8.61 -19.03
N SER A 109 15.14 8.82 -17.90
CA SER A 109 13.69 8.90 -17.75
C SER A 109 12.94 7.59 -18.06
N GLU A 110 13.64 6.46 -18.05
CA GLU A 110 13.03 5.13 -18.13
C GLU A 110 12.35 4.81 -16.79
N VAL A 111 11.15 4.21 -16.85
CA VAL A 111 10.40 3.83 -15.65
C VAL A 111 10.98 2.55 -15.08
N LEU A 112 11.59 2.63 -13.90
CA LEU A 112 12.11 1.48 -13.15
C LEU A 112 11.03 0.85 -12.28
N PHE A 113 10.12 1.66 -11.75
CA PHE A 113 9.02 1.22 -10.90
C PHE A 113 7.82 2.16 -11.02
N GLN A 114 6.63 1.58 -10.96
CA GLN A 114 5.36 2.31 -10.97
C GLN A 114 4.35 1.62 -10.06
N THR A 115 3.62 2.39 -9.24
CA THR A 115 2.45 1.89 -8.50
C THR A 115 1.45 3.01 -8.26
N GLU A 116 0.18 2.63 -8.13
CA GLU A 116 -0.84 3.50 -7.56
C GLU A 116 -0.69 3.57 -6.04
N ILE A 117 -0.95 4.75 -5.47
CA ILE A 117 -1.03 5.04 -4.04
C ILE A 117 -2.26 5.93 -3.76
N GLU A 118 -2.75 5.95 -2.54
CA GLU A 118 -3.99 6.65 -2.17
C GLU A 118 -3.83 7.46 -0.87
N ASN A 119 -4.11 8.76 -0.95
CA ASN A 119 -4.20 9.63 0.22
C ASN A 119 -5.66 9.68 0.71
N LEU A 120 -5.88 9.22 1.93
CA LEU A 120 -7.17 9.11 2.57
C LEU A 120 -7.53 10.37 3.36
N GLN A 121 -8.83 10.62 3.52
CA GLN A 121 -9.34 11.76 4.27
C GLN A 121 -9.16 11.55 5.77
N ASN A 122 -8.43 12.44 6.44
CA ASN A 122 -8.35 12.42 7.90
C ASN A 122 -9.72 12.85 8.45
N ASN A 123 -10.45 11.92 9.07
CA ASN A 123 -11.76 12.16 9.69
C ASN A 123 -11.61 12.71 11.11
#